data_AF-G2QRL1-F1
#
_entry.id   AF-G2QRL1-F1
#
_cell.length_a   1.000
_cell.length_b   1.000
_cell.length_c   1.000
_cell.angle_alpha   90.00
_cell.angle_beta   90.00
_cell.angle_gamma   90.00
#
_symmetry.space_group_name_H-M   'P 1'
#
loop_
_entity.id
_entity.type
_entity.pdbx_description
1 polymer ?
#
loop_
_entity_poly.entity_id
_entity_poly.type
_entity_poly.pdbx_seq_one_letter_code
_entity_poly.pdbx_strand_id
1 'polypeptide(L)'
;MLPLTLLLPLSAIVLPVHGEVVKNGSTCIVTPLSDTNAAFAVPRSDGGGLARATVDDTPQILSAFSQCGQDGTIILRPGTYHIRQVMDTTNLRNVSVEIYGTLIWSADNLSYWRQKSFSVTYAGRQTAWRIGGRDIALRGFGQAVFDGNGQAWIDLARGASNLDGRPISLTVWHGTNVLIDGITWRMAQFWHTFVAYSQNVTMTNLVMNTLSSNSYSSQNTDGTDTWNSKDITISNWTVTCGDDCIAIKGNSSNVHVSNVVCHESGAMTIGSVGSNARQPDYVENIVFENITAIHSSNSAWIKTYPGTGYVRNVTFRNIYGEDVNQPIYVTSCIYSYQNCDSSHLAISDIRWENITGTSRYNVAAAIHCSGAAPCDNLHFSDINIKPKNGGTAKVLCSNIKNQATMGLQCTGPCPGSHPQQLSGNV
;
A
#
# COMPACT_ATOMS: atom_id res chain seq x y z
N MET A 1 -61.32 -4.84 -55.40
CA MET A 1 -59.90 -4.46 -55.56
C MET A 1 -59.60 -3.39 -54.53
N LEU A 2 -58.93 -3.75 -53.44
CA LEU A 2 -58.42 -2.83 -52.40
C LEU A 2 -56.93 -2.56 -52.71
N PRO A 3 -56.40 -1.33 -52.60
CA PRO A 3 -54.97 -1.13 -52.59
C PRO A 3 -54.44 -1.27 -51.16
N LEU A 4 -53.43 -2.12 -51.02
CA LEU A 4 -52.67 -2.39 -49.80
C LEU A 4 -51.61 -1.29 -49.63
N THR A 5 -51.78 -0.39 -48.66
CA THR A 5 -50.75 0.59 -48.27
C THR A 5 -49.63 -0.11 -47.51
N LEU A 6 -48.45 -0.13 -48.12
CA LEU A 6 -47.20 -0.67 -47.58
C LEU A 6 -46.62 0.31 -46.56
N LEU A 7 -46.71 -0.01 -45.26
CA LEU A 7 -45.98 0.67 -44.19
C LEU A 7 -44.52 0.18 -44.20
N LEU A 8 -43.60 1.05 -44.62
CA LEU A 8 -42.16 0.86 -44.44
C LEU A 8 -41.82 0.93 -42.94
N PRO A 9 -41.03 0.01 -42.38
CA PRO A 9 -40.59 0.14 -41.01
C PRO A 9 -39.57 1.28 -40.93
N LEU A 10 -39.84 2.21 -40.01
CA LEU A 10 -38.89 3.23 -39.60
C LEU A 10 -37.63 2.49 -39.10
N SER A 11 -36.56 2.51 -39.89
CA SER A 11 -35.26 2.04 -39.43
C SER A 11 -34.84 2.94 -38.28
N ALA A 12 -34.87 2.40 -37.06
CA ALA A 12 -34.28 3.04 -35.91
C ALA A 12 -32.80 3.27 -36.24
N ILE A 13 -32.43 4.54 -36.44
CA ILE A 13 -31.04 4.94 -36.45
C ILE A 13 -30.55 4.67 -35.03
N VAL A 14 -29.91 3.51 -34.83
CA VAL A 14 -29.10 3.24 -33.65
C VAL A 14 -27.90 4.15 -33.77
N LEU A 15 -28.00 5.33 -33.16
CA LEU A 15 -26.82 6.15 -32.91
C LEU A 15 -25.85 5.30 -32.09
N PRO A 16 -24.60 5.15 -32.54
CA PRO A 16 -23.63 4.40 -31.76
C PRO A 16 -23.34 5.21 -30.49
N VAL A 17 -23.65 4.63 -29.34
CA VAL A 17 -23.30 5.16 -28.01
C VAL A 17 -21.78 5.10 -27.89
N HIS A 18 -21.10 6.09 -28.48
CA HIS A 18 -19.66 6.26 -28.37
C HIS A 18 -19.34 6.83 -26.99
N GLY A 19 -18.55 6.08 -26.23
CA GLY A 19 -18.13 6.40 -24.87
C GLY A 19 -17.54 7.80 -24.74
N GLU A 20 -17.77 8.40 -23.57
CA GLU A 20 -17.58 9.83 -23.28
C GLU A 20 -16.11 10.27 -23.14
N VAL A 21 -15.23 9.84 -24.04
CA VAL A 21 -13.87 10.39 -24.18
C VAL A 21 -13.87 11.44 -25.28
N VAL A 22 -13.66 12.70 -24.91
CA VAL A 22 -13.49 13.81 -25.85
C VAL A 22 -12.00 14.12 -25.97
N LYS A 23 -11.43 13.87 -27.15
CA LYS A 23 -10.04 14.23 -27.47
C LYS A 23 -9.98 15.61 -28.13
N ASN A 24 -9.17 16.51 -27.58
CA ASN A 24 -8.85 17.82 -28.15
C ASN A 24 -7.31 18.00 -28.16
N GLY A 25 -6.70 17.87 -29.34
CA GLY A 25 -5.24 17.83 -29.47
C GLY A 25 -4.64 16.65 -28.69
N SER A 26 -3.71 16.93 -27.77
CA SER A 26 -3.10 15.95 -26.87
C SER A 26 -3.85 15.77 -25.55
N THR A 27 -5.02 16.39 -25.39
CA THR A 27 -5.85 16.27 -24.18
C THR A 27 -7.03 15.33 -24.40
N CYS A 28 -7.21 14.36 -23.51
CA CYS A 28 -8.36 13.48 -23.45
C CYS A 28 -9.18 13.80 -22.20
N ILE A 29 -10.45 14.13 -22.37
CA ILE A 29 -11.39 14.42 -21.29
C ILE A 29 -12.37 13.26 -21.20
N VAL A 30 -12.45 12.63 -20.02
CA VAL A 30 -13.33 11.50 -19.74
C VAL A 30 -14.48 12.00 -18.85
N THR A 31 -15.71 11.75 -19.25
CA THR A 31 -16.90 11.95 -18.41
C THR A 31 -17.38 10.57 -17.91
N PRO A 32 -17.89 10.44 -16.68
CA PRO A 32 -18.42 9.17 -16.20
C PRO A 32 -19.78 8.88 -16.84
N LEU A 33 -19.99 7.63 -17.26
CA LEU A 33 -21.23 7.17 -17.85
C LEU A 33 -22.39 7.37 -16.86
N SER A 34 -23.54 7.79 -17.38
CA SER A 34 -24.72 7.96 -16.54
C SER A 34 -25.26 6.62 -15.99
N ASP A 35 -25.59 6.60 -14.70
CA ASP A 35 -26.29 5.47 -14.05
C ASP A 35 -27.68 5.19 -14.67
N THR A 36 -28.19 6.12 -15.50
CA THR A 36 -29.48 6.05 -16.20
C THR A 36 -29.39 5.39 -17.59
N ASN A 37 -28.20 5.30 -18.21
CA ASN A 37 -27.99 4.59 -19.48
C ASN A 37 -27.81 3.07 -19.32
N ALA A 38 -27.80 2.57 -18.07
CA ALA A 38 -27.92 1.15 -17.70
C ALA A 38 -29.26 0.48 -18.09
N ALA A 39 -30.12 1.18 -18.83
CA ALA A 39 -31.46 0.76 -19.21
C ALA A 39 -31.53 -0.15 -20.45
N PHE A 40 -30.40 -0.66 -20.96
CA PHE A 40 -30.43 -1.76 -21.93
C PHE A 40 -30.41 -3.10 -21.20
N ALA A 41 -31.63 -3.51 -20.86
CA ALA A 41 -32.06 -4.85 -20.54
C ALA A 41 -31.31 -5.95 -21.31
N VAL A 42 -30.45 -6.72 -20.63
CA VAL A 42 -29.98 -8.01 -21.15
C VAL A 42 -30.99 -9.08 -20.72
N PRO A 43 -31.56 -9.89 -21.63
CA PRO A 43 -32.42 -11.00 -21.26
C PRO A 43 -31.65 -11.96 -20.35
N ARG A 44 -32.16 -12.26 -19.16
CA ARG A 44 -31.58 -13.33 -18.35
C ARG A 44 -31.85 -14.67 -19.03
N SER A 45 -30.84 -15.54 -19.05
CA SER A 45 -30.96 -16.91 -19.58
C SER A 45 -31.83 -17.83 -18.73
N ASP A 46 -32.29 -17.38 -17.56
CA ASP A 46 -33.08 -18.15 -16.58
C ASP A 46 -34.58 -17.78 -16.57
N GLY A 47 -35.03 -16.92 -17.49
CA GLY A 47 -36.44 -16.50 -17.54
C GLY A 47 -36.87 -15.56 -16.42
N GLY A 48 -35.96 -15.11 -15.54
CA GLY A 48 -36.20 -13.98 -14.65
C GLY A 48 -36.08 -12.66 -15.43
N GLY A 49 -36.83 -11.63 -15.04
CA GLY A 49 -36.87 -10.33 -15.75
C GLY A 49 -35.51 -9.68 -16.05
N LEU A 50 -35.53 -8.58 -16.80
CA LEU A 50 -34.34 -7.89 -17.33
C LEU A 50 -33.29 -7.60 -16.24
N ALA A 51 -32.04 -8.02 -16.45
CA ALA A 51 -30.92 -7.56 -15.62
C ALA A 51 -30.55 -6.12 -16.04
N ARG A 52 -30.44 -5.22 -15.07
CA ARG A 52 -29.94 -3.85 -15.30
C ARG A 52 -28.48 -3.96 -15.78
N ALA A 53 -28.15 -3.38 -16.93
CA ALA A 53 -26.77 -3.38 -17.40
C ALA A 53 -25.90 -2.68 -16.34
N THR A 54 -24.83 -3.32 -15.87
CA THR A 54 -23.94 -2.69 -14.90
C THR A 54 -23.03 -1.72 -15.65
N VAL A 55 -23.00 -0.46 -15.20
CA VAL A 55 -22.15 0.59 -15.79
C VAL A 55 -20.69 0.23 -15.54
N ASP A 56 -19.85 0.27 -16.58
CA ASP A 56 -18.40 0.06 -16.50
C ASP A 56 -17.68 1.18 -17.26
N ASP A 57 -17.01 2.05 -16.53
CA ASP A 57 -16.26 3.17 -17.11
C ASP A 57 -14.83 2.79 -17.52
N THR A 58 -14.37 1.58 -17.14
CA THR A 58 -13.00 1.14 -17.38
C THR A 58 -12.58 1.23 -18.87
N PRO A 59 -13.41 0.80 -19.85
CA PRO A 59 -13.02 0.85 -21.26
C PRO A 59 -12.71 2.27 -21.76
N GLN A 60 -13.50 3.27 -21.34
CA GLN A 60 -13.31 4.64 -21.82
C GLN A 60 -12.13 5.32 -21.11
N ILE A 61 -11.86 4.98 -19.85
CA ILE A 61 -10.64 5.40 -19.15
C ILE A 61 -9.41 4.84 -19.88
N LEU A 62 -9.36 3.54 -20.16
CA LEU A 62 -8.24 2.91 -20.89
C LEU A 62 -8.08 3.50 -22.30
N SER A 63 -9.18 3.84 -22.98
CA SER A 63 -9.15 4.53 -24.27
C SER A 63 -8.47 5.89 -24.18
N ALA A 64 -8.74 6.68 -23.13
CA ALA A 64 -8.07 7.97 -22.91
C ALA A 64 -6.56 7.80 -22.66
N PHE A 65 -6.16 6.82 -21.84
CA PHE A 65 -4.75 6.47 -21.64
C PHE A 65 -4.04 6.06 -22.92
N SER A 66 -4.69 5.26 -23.77
CA SER A 66 -4.15 4.88 -25.08
C SER A 66 -3.99 6.09 -26.02
N GLN A 67 -4.96 6.99 -26.04
CA GLN A 67 -5.00 8.10 -26.99
C GLN A 67 -4.14 9.32 -26.59
N CYS A 68 -3.92 9.53 -25.30
CA CYS A 68 -3.28 10.73 -24.74
C CYS A 68 -2.17 10.42 -23.72
N GLY A 69 -1.74 9.15 -23.59
CA GLY A 69 -0.67 8.73 -22.67
C GLY A 69 0.76 9.09 -23.09
N GLN A 70 0.93 9.80 -24.22
CA GLN A 70 2.21 10.28 -24.74
C GLN A 70 2.12 11.79 -24.95
N ASP A 71 2.97 12.57 -24.27
CA ASP A 71 3.06 14.03 -24.40
C ASP A 71 1.69 14.73 -24.29
N GLY A 72 0.88 14.28 -23.33
CA GLY A 72 -0.53 14.61 -23.28
C GLY A 72 -1.10 14.76 -21.88
N THR A 73 -2.38 15.09 -21.84
CA THR A 73 -3.15 15.28 -20.60
C THR A 73 -4.39 14.41 -20.63
N ILE A 74 -4.67 13.73 -19.54
CA ILE A 74 -5.89 12.93 -19.35
C ILE A 74 -6.64 13.54 -18.17
N ILE A 75 -7.90 13.91 -18.38
CA ILE A 75 -8.73 14.57 -17.37
C ILE A 75 -9.97 13.72 -17.11
N LEU A 76 -10.10 13.17 -15.91
CA LEU A 76 -11.33 12.55 -15.43
C LEU A 76 -12.13 13.61 -14.68
N ARG A 77 -13.26 14.02 -15.26
CA ARG A 77 -14.16 15.03 -14.69
C ARG A 77 -14.77 14.59 -13.35
N PRO A 78 -15.36 15.53 -12.58
CA PRO A 78 -16.13 15.16 -11.40
C PRO A 78 -17.25 14.17 -11.70
N GLY A 79 -17.50 13.26 -10.75
CA GLY A 79 -18.52 12.22 -10.81
C GLY A 79 -18.00 10.86 -10.36
N THR A 80 -18.81 9.82 -10.47
CA THR A 80 -18.47 8.45 -10.04
C THR A 80 -18.19 7.57 -11.25
N TYR A 81 -17.00 6.99 -11.31
CA TYR A 81 -16.59 6.03 -12.32
C TYR A 81 -16.61 4.63 -11.74
N HIS A 82 -17.38 3.73 -12.35
CA HIS A 82 -17.47 2.32 -11.93
C HIS A 82 -16.38 1.51 -12.62
N ILE A 83 -15.39 1.07 -11.84
CA ILE A 83 -14.25 0.29 -12.31
C ILE A 83 -14.58 -1.19 -12.16
N ARG A 84 -14.80 -1.89 -13.28
CA ARG A 84 -15.17 -3.31 -13.30
C ARG A 84 -14.16 -4.19 -14.03
N GLN A 85 -13.07 -3.59 -14.52
CA GLN A 85 -11.97 -4.31 -15.14
C GLN A 85 -10.62 -3.86 -14.57
N VAL A 86 -9.63 -4.76 -14.66
CA VAL A 86 -8.25 -4.42 -14.32
C VAL A 86 -7.69 -3.40 -15.32
N MET A 87 -6.84 -2.50 -14.86
CA MET A 87 -6.27 -1.43 -15.67
C MET A 87 -4.76 -1.60 -15.82
N ASP A 88 -4.28 -1.59 -17.05
CA ASP A 88 -2.86 -1.51 -17.37
C ASP A 88 -2.60 -0.24 -18.17
N THR A 89 -2.09 0.78 -17.48
CA THR A 89 -1.76 2.08 -18.05
C THR A 89 -0.25 2.29 -17.97
N THR A 90 0.49 1.31 -18.48
CA THR A 90 1.95 1.36 -18.62
C THR A 90 2.37 2.00 -19.94
N ASN A 91 3.68 2.12 -20.17
CA ASN A 91 4.31 2.77 -21.33
C ASN A 91 3.98 4.26 -21.47
N LEU A 92 3.58 4.94 -20.40
CA LEU A 92 3.29 6.38 -20.44
C LEU A 92 4.57 7.20 -20.64
N ARG A 93 4.47 8.35 -21.29
CA ARG A 93 5.57 9.31 -21.43
C ARG A 93 5.07 10.73 -21.29
N ASN A 94 5.67 11.51 -20.39
CA ASN A 94 5.44 12.95 -20.27
C ASN A 94 3.93 13.26 -20.24
N VAL A 95 3.24 12.65 -19.27
CA VAL A 95 1.78 12.68 -19.18
C VAL A 95 1.32 13.31 -17.87
N SER A 96 0.30 14.15 -17.96
CA SER A 96 -0.45 14.63 -16.81
C SER A 96 -1.81 13.93 -16.74
N VAL A 97 -2.05 13.20 -15.66
CA VAL A 97 -3.34 12.58 -15.36
C VAL A 97 -3.99 13.35 -14.22
N GLU A 98 -5.13 13.96 -14.50
CA GLU A 98 -5.89 14.79 -13.57
C GLU A 98 -7.22 14.09 -13.25
N ILE A 99 -7.47 13.83 -11.98
CA ILE A 99 -8.69 13.13 -11.54
C ILE A 99 -9.45 14.03 -10.56
N TYR A 100 -10.69 14.34 -10.90
CA TYR A 100 -11.60 15.13 -10.07
C TYR A 100 -12.79 14.31 -9.56
N GLY A 101 -12.87 13.03 -9.94
CA GLY A 101 -13.97 12.13 -9.61
C GLY A 101 -13.61 11.04 -8.59
N THR A 102 -14.61 10.21 -8.29
CA THR A 102 -14.46 8.99 -7.49
C THR A 102 -14.36 7.79 -8.42
N LEU A 103 -13.33 6.95 -8.27
CA LEU A 103 -13.23 5.66 -8.93
C LEU A 103 -13.63 4.59 -7.91
N ILE A 104 -14.69 3.83 -8.19
CA ILE A 104 -15.19 2.77 -7.32
C ILE A 104 -14.99 1.39 -7.97
N TRP A 105 -14.20 0.53 -7.33
CA TRP A 105 -13.95 -0.83 -7.80
C TRP A 105 -15.10 -1.75 -7.45
N SER A 106 -15.53 -2.59 -8.40
CA SER A 106 -16.63 -3.51 -8.17
C SER A 106 -16.30 -4.59 -7.13
N ALA A 107 -17.28 -4.92 -6.29
CA ALA A 107 -17.19 -5.99 -5.29
C ALA A 107 -18.23 -7.10 -5.51
N ASP A 108 -18.99 -7.04 -6.60
CA ASP A 108 -20.01 -8.03 -6.97
C ASP A 108 -19.44 -9.29 -7.63
N ASN A 109 -18.20 -9.24 -8.13
CA ASN A 109 -17.50 -10.38 -8.70
C ASN A 109 -16.03 -10.47 -8.25
N LEU A 110 -15.81 -10.88 -7.00
CA LEU A 110 -14.46 -11.07 -6.46
C LEU A 110 -13.68 -12.14 -7.25
N SER A 111 -14.36 -13.14 -7.84
CA SER A 111 -13.70 -14.19 -8.62
C SER A 111 -13.01 -13.66 -9.88
N TYR A 112 -13.60 -12.65 -10.54
CA TYR A 112 -12.97 -11.95 -11.66
C TYR A 112 -11.64 -11.32 -11.22
N TRP A 113 -11.66 -10.55 -10.13
CA TRP A 113 -10.47 -9.86 -9.64
C TRP A 113 -9.35 -10.83 -9.28
N ARG A 114 -9.65 -11.94 -8.59
CA ARG A 114 -8.66 -12.97 -8.24
C ARG A 114 -8.02 -13.66 -9.45
N GLN A 115 -8.71 -13.69 -10.59
CA GLN A 115 -8.25 -14.35 -11.82
C GLN A 115 -7.59 -13.40 -12.82
N LYS A 116 -7.98 -12.11 -12.80
CA LYS A 116 -7.61 -11.15 -13.84
C LYS A 116 -6.62 -10.09 -13.39
N SER A 117 -6.44 -9.90 -12.08
CA SER A 117 -5.45 -8.92 -11.57
C SER A 117 -4.04 -9.30 -12.01
N PHE A 118 -3.23 -8.28 -12.25
CA PHE A 118 -1.88 -8.46 -12.77
C PHE A 118 -0.95 -8.92 -11.66
N SER A 119 -0.13 -9.94 -11.90
CA SER A 119 0.94 -10.30 -10.96
C SER A 119 1.92 -9.13 -10.80
N VAL A 120 2.33 -8.88 -9.55
CA VAL A 120 3.44 -7.96 -9.23
C VAL A 120 4.73 -8.71 -8.87
N THR A 121 4.77 -10.03 -9.11
CA THR A 121 5.85 -10.98 -8.79
C THR A 121 6.15 -11.14 -7.30
N TYR A 122 6.27 -10.05 -6.56
CA TYR A 122 6.57 -10.04 -5.13
C TYR A 122 5.53 -10.83 -4.33
N ALA A 123 6.01 -11.83 -3.59
CA ALA A 123 5.22 -12.69 -2.71
C ALA A 123 3.96 -13.31 -3.36
N GLY A 124 3.95 -13.48 -4.69
CA GLY A 124 2.78 -13.97 -5.43
C GLY A 124 1.57 -13.03 -5.40
N ARG A 125 1.77 -11.74 -5.07
CA ARG A 125 0.69 -10.75 -5.00
C ARG A 125 0.30 -10.25 -6.39
N GLN A 126 -0.87 -9.61 -6.45
CA GLN A 126 -1.47 -9.11 -7.66
C GLN A 126 -2.07 -7.72 -7.46
N THR A 127 -2.31 -6.98 -8.54
CA THR A 127 -2.82 -5.59 -8.51
C THR A 127 -3.94 -5.35 -9.51
N ALA A 128 -4.89 -4.50 -9.13
CA ALA A 128 -6.02 -4.11 -9.95
C ALA A 128 -5.63 -3.06 -11.00
N TRP A 129 -4.64 -2.22 -10.71
CA TRP A 129 -4.17 -1.17 -11.62
C TRP A 129 -2.64 -1.04 -11.62
N ARG A 130 -2.02 -1.19 -12.78
CA ARG A 130 -0.61 -0.84 -13.02
C ARG A 130 -0.51 0.51 -13.75
N ILE A 131 0.31 1.41 -13.21
CA ILE A 131 0.72 2.64 -13.89
C ILE A 131 2.25 2.64 -14.05
N GLY A 132 2.75 2.97 -15.24
CA GLY A 132 4.18 2.83 -15.54
C GLY A 132 4.62 3.57 -16.79
N GLY A 133 5.93 3.77 -16.93
CA GLY A 133 6.51 4.63 -17.97
C GLY A 133 7.39 5.72 -17.37
N ARG A 134 7.52 6.85 -18.06
CA ARG A 134 8.44 7.93 -17.69
C ARG A 134 7.76 9.30 -17.63
N ASP A 135 8.11 10.13 -16.66
CA ASP A 135 7.62 11.51 -16.53
C ASP A 135 6.07 11.54 -16.42
N ILE A 136 5.55 10.94 -15.35
CA ILE A 136 4.11 10.79 -15.10
C ILE A 136 3.70 11.65 -13.91
N ALA A 137 2.66 12.46 -14.05
CA ALA A 137 2.03 13.17 -12.94
C ALA A 137 0.58 12.73 -12.78
N LEU A 138 0.28 11.93 -11.76
CA LEU A 138 -1.06 11.51 -11.37
C LEU A 138 -1.55 12.37 -10.20
N ARG A 139 -2.50 13.27 -10.47
CA ARG A 139 -2.93 14.31 -9.53
C ARG A 139 -4.43 14.25 -9.27
N GLY A 140 -4.80 14.18 -8.01
CA GLY A 140 -6.19 14.17 -7.53
C GLY A 140 -6.70 15.52 -7.06
N PHE A 141 -5.83 16.53 -6.91
CA PHE A 141 -6.18 17.89 -6.47
C PHE A 141 -7.02 17.96 -5.18
N GLY A 142 -6.86 16.97 -4.29
CA GLY A 142 -7.66 16.84 -3.06
C GLY A 142 -9.12 16.46 -3.28
N GLN A 143 -9.50 16.09 -4.51
CA GLN A 143 -10.86 15.73 -4.91
C GLN A 143 -10.99 14.25 -5.28
N ALA A 144 -9.94 13.64 -5.83
CA ALA A 144 -9.97 12.25 -6.24
C ALA A 144 -10.13 11.29 -5.06
N VAL A 145 -11.07 10.34 -5.20
CA VAL A 145 -11.29 9.25 -4.25
C VAL A 145 -11.19 7.91 -4.98
N PHE A 146 -10.32 7.03 -4.53
CA PHE A 146 -10.23 5.65 -4.99
C PHE A 146 -10.86 4.74 -3.95
N ASP A 147 -12.05 4.24 -4.23
CA ASP A 147 -12.80 3.35 -3.33
C ASP A 147 -12.67 1.89 -3.76
N GLY A 148 -11.97 1.10 -2.97
CA GLY A 148 -11.74 -0.30 -3.27
C GLY A 148 -12.93 -1.23 -2.96
N ASN A 149 -13.99 -0.75 -2.29
CA ASN A 149 -15.04 -1.60 -1.72
C ASN A 149 -14.49 -2.76 -0.86
N GLY A 150 -13.46 -2.46 -0.07
CA GLY A 150 -12.64 -3.42 0.67
C GLY A 150 -13.38 -4.31 1.68
N GLN A 151 -14.57 -3.94 2.16
CA GLN A 151 -15.29 -4.77 3.14
C GLN A 151 -15.59 -6.17 2.60
N ALA A 152 -15.96 -6.29 1.32
CA ALA A 152 -16.20 -7.59 0.70
C ALA A 152 -14.94 -8.48 0.72
N TRP A 153 -13.75 -7.87 0.62
CA TRP A 153 -12.47 -8.57 0.69
C TRP A 153 -12.07 -8.94 2.11
N ILE A 154 -12.37 -8.06 3.08
CA ILE A 154 -12.19 -8.34 4.51
C ILE A 154 -13.07 -9.53 4.92
N ASP A 155 -14.34 -9.53 4.50
CA ASP A 155 -15.30 -10.60 4.77
C ASP A 155 -14.92 -11.93 4.10
N LEU A 156 -14.33 -11.86 2.91
CA LEU A 156 -13.76 -13.04 2.24
C LEU A 156 -12.54 -13.59 2.98
N ALA A 157 -11.67 -12.71 3.50
CA ALA A 157 -10.48 -13.10 4.23
C ALA A 157 -10.79 -13.70 5.60
N ARG A 158 -11.84 -13.26 6.28
CA ARG A 158 -12.23 -13.76 7.63
C ARG A 158 -11.07 -13.75 8.63
N GLY A 159 -10.23 -12.71 8.57
CA GLY A 159 -9.02 -12.60 9.40
C GLY A 159 -7.82 -13.43 8.93
N ALA A 160 -7.91 -14.11 7.78
CA ALA A 160 -6.75 -14.75 7.17
C ALA A 160 -5.77 -13.70 6.63
N SER A 161 -4.54 -13.71 7.14
CA SER A 161 -3.46 -12.90 6.61
C SER A 161 -3.09 -13.37 5.19
N ASN A 162 -2.76 -12.41 4.33
CA ASN A 162 -2.26 -12.64 2.98
C ASN A 162 -3.16 -13.54 2.12
N LEU A 163 -4.50 -13.47 2.29
CA LEU A 163 -5.45 -14.19 1.45
C LEU A 163 -5.12 -13.96 -0.03
N ASP A 164 -4.84 -15.05 -0.73
CA ASP A 164 -4.42 -15.00 -2.12
C ASP A 164 -5.56 -14.55 -3.05
N GLY A 165 -5.26 -13.67 -3.99
CA GLY A 165 -6.26 -13.09 -4.89
C GLY A 165 -6.73 -11.68 -4.54
N ARG A 166 -6.45 -11.16 -3.33
CA ARG A 166 -6.81 -9.76 -3.01
C ARG A 166 -5.90 -8.81 -3.78
N PRO A 167 -6.43 -7.93 -4.64
CA PRO A 167 -5.59 -7.06 -5.45
C PRO A 167 -5.11 -5.83 -4.68
N ILE A 168 -3.85 -5.46 -4.86
CA ILE A 168 -3.32 -4.12 -4.54
C ILE A 168 -4.08 -3.09 -5.40
N SER A 169 -4.55 -1.99 -4.80
CA SER A 169 -5.36 -1.00 -5.53
C SER A 169 -4.59 -0.36 -6.69
N LEU A 170 -3.39 0.17 -6.46
CA LEU A 170 -2.54 0.75 -7.50
C LEU A 170 -1.06 0.36 -7.33
N THR A 171 -0.42 -0.08 -8.39
CA THR A 171 1.02 -0.33 -8.43
C THR A 171 1.71 0.61 -9.40
N VAL A 172 2.70 1.37 -8.93
CA VAL A 172 3.70 2.02 -9.78
C VAL A 172 4.66 0.94 -10.26
N TRP A 173 4.60 0.63 -11.55
CA TRP A 173 5.23 -0.54 -12.15
C TRP A 173 6.19 -0.12 -13.27
N HIS A 174 7.49 -0.31 -13.09
CA HIS A 174 8.52 0.19 -14.03
C HIS A 174 8.35 1.69 -14.35
N GLY A 175 8.09 2.48 -13.30
CA GLY A 175 7.97 3.94 -13.39
C GLY A 175 9.32 4.63 -13.23
N THR A 176 9.56 5.70 -13.99
CA THR A 176 10.69 6.62 -13.77
C THR A 176 10.20 8.06 -13.76
N ASN A 177 10.53 8.83 -12.70
CA ASN A 177 10.02 10.19 -12.53
C ASN A 177 8.48 10.21 -12.48
N VAL A 178 7.94 9.71 -11.38
CA VAL A 178 6.49 9.60 -11.16
C VAL A 178 6.08 10.45 -9.96
N LEU A 179 5.07 11.29 -10.15
CA LEU A 179 4.39 12.04 -9.09
C LEU A 179 2.99 11.47 -8.87
N ILE A 180 2.66 11.15 -7.62
CA ILE A 180 1.29 10.86 -7.17
C ILE A 180 0.93 11.88 -6.09
N ASP A 181 -0.13 12.66 -6.31
CA ASP A 181 -0.45 13.79 -5.43
C ASP A 181 -1.96 13.97 -5.20
N GLY A 182 -2.34 14.20 -3.94
CA GLY A 182 -3.66 14.72 -3.59
C GLY A 182 -4.81 13.74 -3.83
N ILE A 183 -4.61 12.45 -3.57
CA ILE A 183 -5.61 11.38 -3.75
C ILE A 183 -5.98 10.76 -2.41
N THR A 184 -7.27 10.49 -2.21
CA THR A 184 -7.76 9.72 -1.08
C THR A 184 -8.04 8.28 -1.51
N TRP A 185 -7.46 7.28 -0.85
CA TRP A 185 -7.93 5.90 -0.94
C TRP A 185 -8.86 5.57 0.21
N ARG A 186 -9.97 4.93 -0.12
CA ARG A 186 -10.96 4.42 0.82
C ARG A 186 -11.11 2.92 0.63
N MET A 187 -11.16 2.17 1.73
CA MET A 187 -11.50 0.76 1.76
C MET A 187 -10.76 -0.05 0.70
N ALA A 188 -9.43 -0.09 0.78
CA ALA A 188 -8.62 -0.89 -0.14
C ALA A 188 -8.93 -2.39 -0.01
N GLN A 189 -8.79 -3.11 -1.12
CA GLN A 189 -9.02 -4.56 -1.19
C GLN A 189 -7.91 -5.35 -0.47
N PHE A 190 -6.69 -4.82 -0.51
CA PHE A 190 -5.45 -5.31 0.08
C PHE A 190 -4.58 -4.08 0.37
N TRP A 191 -3.30 -4.06 -0.01
CA TRP A 191 -2.47 -2.85 0.03
C TRP A 191 -3.08 -1.73 -0.82
N HIS A 192 -3.01 -0.50 -0.31
CA HIS A 192 -3.45 0.67 -1.05
C HIS A 192 -2.54 0.90 -2.26
N THR A 193 -1.22 0.91 -2.05
CA THR A 193 -0.26 1.12 -3.13
C THR A 193 0.98 0.23 -3.06
N PHE A 194 1.64 0.03 -4.19
CA PHE A 194 2.92 -0.65 -4.28
C PHE A 194 3.85 0.05 -5.29
N VAL A 195 5.12 0.22 -4.95
CA VAL A 195 6.14 0.78 -5.84
C VAL A 195 7.14 -0.32 -6.16
N ALA A 196 7.12 -0.78 -7.42
CA ALA A 196 7.90 -1.91 -7.88
C ALA A 196 8.72 -1.57 -9.12
N TYR A 197 9.98 -1.99 -9.14
CA TYR A 197 10.91 -1.79 -10.26
C TYR A 197 11.01 -0.33 -10.74
N SER A 198 10.85 0.62 -9.82
CA SER A 198 10.65 2.02 -10.16
C SER A 198 11.75 2.91 -9.58
N GLN A 199 11.96 4.05 -10.21
CA GLN A 199 12.97 5.02 -9.82
C GLN A 199 12.41 6.45 -9.79
N ASN A 200 12.84 7.26 -8.82
CA ASN A 200 12.45 8.67 -8.71
C ASN A 200 10.92 8.81 -8.63
N VAL A 201 10.35 8.29 -7.54
CA VAL A 201 8.89 8.30 -7.29
C VAL A 201 8.61 9.23 -6.11
N THR A 202 7.80 10.25 -6.34
CA THR A 202 7.29 11.14 -5.29
C THR A 202 5.82 10.89 -5.07
N MET A 203 5.42 10.69 -3.82
CA MET A 203 4.03 10.50 -3.44
C MET A 203 3.68 11.42 -2.26
N THR A 204 2.77 12.36 -2.44
CA THR A 204 2.50 13.40 -1.44
C THR A 204 1.02 13.75 -1.28
N ASN A 205 0.64 14.25 -0.11
CA ASN A 205 -0.73 14.70 0.19
C ASN A 205 -1.77 13.59 0.03
N LEU A 206 -1.46 12.39 0.50
CA LEU A 206 -2.33 11.23 0.36
C LEU A 206 -3.06 10.92 1.67
N VAL A 207 -4.32 10.51 1.54
CA VAL A 207 -5.11 9.99 2.65
C VAL A 207 -5.50 8.56 2.32
N MET A 208 -5.28 7.64 3.24
CA MET A 208 -5.62 6.23 3.07
C MET A 208 -6.44 5.78 4.28
N ASN A 209 -7.61 5.19 4.06
CA ASN A 209 -8.47 4.78 5.14
C ASN A 209 -9.17 3.45 4.83
N THR A 210 -8.74 2.40 5.53
CA THR A 210 -9.39 1.09 5.52
C THR A 210 -9.62 0.60 6.94
N LEU A 211 -10.87 0.64 7.37
CA LEU A 211 -11.35 0.11 8.64
C LEU A 211 -12.45 -0.90 8.38
N SER A 212 -12.39 -2.05 9.05
CA SER A 212 -13.48 -3.02 8.98
C SER A 212 -14.71 -2.53 9.75
N SER A 213 -15.89 -2.83 9.23
CA SER A 213 -17.17 -2.59 9.92
C SER A 213 -17.62 -3.76 10.79
N ASN A 214 -16.83 -4.84 10.91
CA ASN A 214 -17.19 -6.02 11.69
C ASN A 214 -15.98 -6.61 12.46
N SER A 215 -16.14 -7.82 13.00
CA SER A 215 -15.13 -8.47 13.84
C SER A 215 -13.87 -8.93 13.10
N TYR A 216 -13.89 -8.97 11.76
CA TYR A 216 -12.70 -9.29 10.97
C TYR A 216 -11.83 -8.05 10.82
N SER A 217 -10.55 -8.14 11.16
CA SER A 217 -9.61 -7.03 11.00
C SER A 217 -9.30 -6.74 9.53
N SER A 218 -8.97 -5.48 9.22
CA SER A 218 -8.53 -5.00 7.89
C SER A 218 -7.08 -5.43 7.56
N GLN A 219 -6.71 -6.67 7.85
CA GLN A 219 -5.33 -7.15 7.71
C GLN A 219 -4.79 -7.02 6.29
N ASN A 220 -3.50 -6.68 6.21
CA ASN A 220 -2.74 -6.41 4.99
C ASN A 220 -3.38 -5.34 4.10
N THR A 221 -3.76 -4.24 4.73
CA THR A 221 -4.21 -3.03 4.03
C THR A 221 -3.13 -1.95 4.05
N ASP A 222 -1.90 -2.37 3.85
CA ASP A 222 -0.69 -1.55 3.92
C ASP A 222 -0.87 -0.23 3.13
N GLY A 223 -0.31 0.87 3.63
CA GLY A 223 -0.40 2.16 2.92
C GLY A 223 0.41 2.14 1.63
N THR A 224 1.72 1.94 1.76
CA THR A 224 2.57 1.64 0.60
C THR A 224 3.71 0.69 0.93
N ASP A 225 3.99 -0.18 -0.04
CA ASP A 225 5.13 -1.07 -0.02
C ASP A 225 6.11 -0.66 -1.14
N THR A 226 7.42 -0.75 -0.88
CA THR A 226 8.45 -0.56 -1.92
C THR A 226 9.26 -1.83 -2.13
N TRP A 227 9.60 -2.14 -3.37
CA TRP A 227 10.40 -3.32 -3.71
C TRP A 227 11.17 -3.13 -5.01
N ASN A 228 12.43 -3.58 -5.08
CA ASN A 228 13.29 -3.42 -6.26
C ASN A 228 13.28 -1.98 -6.83
N SER A 229 13.27 -0.97 -5.95
CA SER A 229 13.02 0.43 -6.34
C SER A 229 13.99 1.37 -5.64
N LYS A 230 14.21 2.57 -6.18
CA LYS A 230 15.12 3.54 -5.57
C LYS A 230 14.72 4.99 -5.82
N ASP A 231 15.25 5.89 -5.00
CA ASP A 231 14.96 7.33 -5.07
C ASP A 231 13.47 7.58 -4.86
N ILE A 232 12.96 7.30 -3.66
CA ILE A 232 11.52 7.41 -3.34
C ILE A 232 11.33 8.48 -2.27
N THR A 233 10.41 9.41 -2.51
CA THR A 233 10.01 10.45 -1.55
C THR A 233 8.53 10.31 -1.21
N ILE A 234 8.22 10.17 0.07
CA ILE A 234 6.86 10.08 0.60
C ILE A 234 6.67 11.20 1.63
N SER A 235 5.65 12.04 1.46
CA SER A 235 5.43 13.15 2.39
C SER A 235 3.98 13.57 2.58
N ASN A 236 3.60 14.01 3.77
CA ASN A 236 2.26 14.56 4.07
C ASN A 236 1.15 13.53 3.87
N TRP A 237 1.22 12.41 4.61
CA TRP A 237 0.23 11.34 4.52
C TRP A 237 -0.53 11.16 5.84
N THR A 238 -1.78 10.76 5.71
CA THR A 238 -2.55 10.17 6.82
C THR A 238 -3.04 8.79 6.41
N VAL A 239 -2.66 7.76 7.16
CA VAL A 239 -2.96 6.36 6.85
C VAL A 239 -3.67 5.72 8.03
N THR A 240 -4.86 5.19 7.80
CA THR A 240 -5.54 4.26 8.69
C THR A 240 -5.63 2.93 7.96
N CYS A 241 -4.95 1.92 8.48
CA CYS A 241 -4.92 0.59 7.90
C CYS A 241 -4.87 -0.49 8.99
N GLY A 242 -4.87 -1.76 8.60
CA GLY A 242 -4.74 -2.90 9.50
C GLY A 242 -3.37 -3.62 9.41
N ASP A 243 -2.36 -2.97 8.85
CA ASP A 243 -0.99 -3.50 8.68
C ASP A 243 0.03 -2.35 8.53
N ASP A 244 1.21 -2.57 7.95
CA ASP A 244 2.26 -1.56 7.78
C ASP A 244 1.73 -0.23 7.17
N CYS A 245 2.12 0.90 7.76
CA CYS A 245 1.77 2.21 7.19
C CYS A 245 2.62 2.46 5.93
N ILE A 246 3.94 2.33 6.07
CA ILE A 246 4.92 2.36 4.98
C ILE A 246 5.92 1.23 5.20
N ALA A 247 6.03 0.30 4.24
CA ALA A 247 6.96 -0.81 4.32
C ALA A 247 8.03 -0.77 3.22
N ILE A 248 9.29 -0.85 3.64
CA ILE A 248 10.43 -0.92 2.72
C ILE A 248 10.87 -2.37 2.60
N LYS A 249 10.52 -3.02 1.49
CA LYS A 249 10.91 -4.41 1.22
C LYS A 249 12.28 -4.48 0.53
N GLY A 250 12.73 -5.69 0.25
CA GLY A 250 14.05 -5.97 -0.32
C GLY A 250 14.38 -5.20 -1.60
N ASN A 251 15.67 -4.91 -1.78
CA ASN A 251 16.25 -4.18 -2.92
C ASN A 251 15.68 -2.78 -3.09
N SER A 252 15.41 -2.11 -1.97
CA SER A 252 14.95 -0.73 -1.93
C SER A 252 16.03 0.19 -1.36
N SER A 253 16.29 1.32 -2.00
CA SER A 253 17.33 2.25 -1.56
C SER A 253 17.02 3.72 -1.79
N ASN A 254 17.63 4.60 -1.00
CA ASN A 254 17.42 6.05 -1.08
C ASN A 254 15.92 6.41 -0.95
N VAL A 255 15.34 6.07 0.20
CA VAL A 255 13.93 6.35 0.49
C VAL A 255 13.82 7.35 1.63
N HIS A 256 13.07 8.42 1.41
CA HIS A 256 12.78 9.44 2.41
C HIS A 256 11.28 9.52 2.65
N VAL A 257 10.88 9.36 3.90
CA VAL A 257 9.50 9.40 4.35
C VAL A 257 9.39 10.48 5.42
N SER A 258 8.49 11.44 5.23
CA SER A 258 8.34 12.56 6.17
C SER A 258 6.91 13.00 6.42
N ASN A 259 6.60 13.50 7.62
CA ASN A 259 5.30 14.06 7.96
C ASN A 259 4.13 13.08 7.67
N VAL A 260 4.14 11.94 8.36
CA VAL A 260 3.14 10.88 8.20
C VAL A 260 2.46 10.59 9.52
N VAL A 261 1.12 10.51 9.49
CA VAL A 261 0.30 10.05 10.61
C VAL A 261 -0.27 8.68 10.29
N CYS A 262 -0.01 7.70 11.15
CA CYS A 262 -0.44 6.32 10.98
C CYS A 262 -1.36 5.91 12.14
N HIS A 263 -2.55 5.42 11.83
CA HIS A 263 -3.56 4.95 12.77
C HIS A 263 -3.77 3.44 12.62
N GLU A 264 -3.86 2.72 13.74
CA GLU A 264 -4.20 1.28 13.79
C GLU A 264 -3.25 0.38 12.96
N SER A 265 -2.04 0.87 12.68
CA SER A 265 -1.14 0.33 11.65
C SER A 265 0.08 -0.43 12.20
N GLY A 266 1.00 -0.84 11.33
CA GLY A 266 2.38 -1.23 11.63
C GLY A 266 3.38 -0.07 11.60
N ALA A 267 2.92 1.15 11.29
CA ALA A 267 3.76 2.35 11.16
C ALA A 267 4.95 2.14 10.20
N MET A 268 6.15 2.60 10.57
CA MET A 268 7.33 2.59 9.69
C MET A 268 8.09 1.28 9.82
N THR A 269 8.14 0.54 8.71
CA THR A 269 8.66 -0.83 8.71
C THR A 269 9.76 -0.99 7.67
N ILE A 270 10.91 -1.53 8.08
CA ILE A 270 11.79 -2.21 7.15
C ILE A 270 11.39 -3.69 7.12
N GLY A 271 10.95 -4.16 5.96
CA GLY A 271 10.76 -5.56 5.65
C GLY A 271 9.31 -6.04 5.50
N SER A 272 9.09 -7.36 5.46
CA SER A 272 10.11 -8.38 5.71
C SER A 272 11.19 -8.47 4.61
N VAL A 273 12.44 -8.65 5.01
CA VAL A 273 13.61 -8.74 4.12
C VAL A 273 14.27 -10.11 4.23
N GLY A 274 14.78 -10.66 3.12
CA GLY A 274 15.61 -11.87 3.12
C GLY A 274 14.83 -13.19 3.11
N SER A 275 13.61 -13.19 2.57
CA SER A 275 12.72 -14.37 2.56
C SER A 275 13.30 -15.60 1.87
N ASN A 276 14.25 -15.40 0.94
CA ASN A 276 14.95 -16.46 0.24
C ASN A 276 16.44 -16.42 0.62
N ALA A 277 16.89 -17.35 1.47
CA ALA A 277 18.30 -17.39 1.90
C ALA A 277 19.32 -17.53 0.75
N ARG A 278 18.89 -18.02 -0.44
CA ARG A 278 19.76 -18.15 -1.63
C ARG A 278 19.81 -16.88 -2.49
N GLN A 279 18.93 -15.92 -2.25
CA GLN A 279 18.84 -14.67 -2.99
C GLN A 279 18.90 -13.52 -1.98
N PRO A 280 20.06 -12.89 -1.80
CA PRO A 280 20.19 -11.82 -0.82
C PRO A 280 19.31 -10.63 -1.20
N ASP A 281 18.69 -10.03 -0.18
CA ASP A 281 17.97 -8.76 -0.32
C ASP A 281 18.79 -7.64 0.32
N TYR A 282 18.79 -6.47 -0.32
CA TYR A 282 19.55 -5.31 0.14
C TYR A 282 18.62 -4.12 0.41
N VAL A 283 18.69 -3.53 1.60
CA VAL A 283 17.97 -2.29 1.92
C VAL A 283 18.95 -1.28 2.48
N GLU A 284 19.01 -0.09 1.91
CA GLU A 284 19.93 0.95 2.37
C GLU A 284 19.51 2.39 2.14
N ASN A 285 20.04 3.29 2.96
CA ASN A 285 19.85 4.74 2.84
C ASN A 285 18.37 5.11 2.97
N ILE A 286 17.79 4.79 4.13
CA ILE A 286 16.38 5.02 4.43
C ILE A 286 16.27 6.02 5.56
N VAL A 287 15.39 7.02 5.41
CA VAL A 287 15.08 7.98 6.47
C VAL A 287 13.57 8.04 6.65
N PHE A 288 13.10 7.75 7.85
CA PHE A 288 11.76 8.04 8.32
C PHE A 288 11.83 9.19 9.31
N GLU A 289 11.11 10.28 9.07
CA GLU A 289 11.10 11.42 9.97
C GLU A 289 9.76 12.10 10.19
N ASN A 290 9.55 12.67 11.38
CA ASN A 290 8.31 13.39 11.73
C ASN A 290 7.09 12.48 11.55
N ILE A 291 7.07 11.38 12.29
CA ILE A 291 6.04 10.35 12.20
C ILE A 291 5.22 10.32 13.48
N THR A 292 3.90 10.23 13.33
CA THR A 292 2.99 10.00 14.45
C THR A 292 2.32 8.63 14.30
N ALA A 293 2.52 7.73 15.24
CA ALA A 293 1.91 6.40 15.26
C ALA A 293 0.88 6.30 16.39
N ILE A 294 -0.40 6.18 16.05
CA ILE A 294 -1.51 6.15 17.01
C ILE A 294 -2.15 4.76 16.99
N HIS A 295 -2.27 4.16 18.17
CA HIS A 295 -2.85 2.83 18.41
C HIS A 295 -2.21 1.71 17.57
N SER A 296 -1.02 1.96 17.04
CA SER A 296 -0.35 1.10 16.09
C SER A 296 0.31 -0.09 16.80
N SER A 297 0.57 -1.16 16.06
CA SER A 297 1.31 -2.32 16.55
C SER A 297 2.79 -1.98 16.81
N ASN A 298 3.39 -1.12 15.99
CA ASN A 298 4.76 -0.66 16.14
C ASN A 298 4.88 0.83 15.78
N SER A 299 6.06 1.42 15.93
CA SER A 299 6.37 2.78 15.44
C SER A 299 7.53 2.79 14.45
N ALA A 300 8.64 2.14 14.80
CA ALA A 300 9.90 2.19 14.07
C ALA A 300 10.63 0.86 14.18
N TRP A 301 10.44 -0.03 13.21
CA TRP A 301 10.85 -1.43 13.38
C TRP A 301 11.39 -2.11 12.13
N ILE A 302 12.16 -3.18 12.36
CA ILE A 302 12.84 -3.97 11.33
C ILE A 302 12.46 -5.44 11.51
N LYS A 303 11.94 -6.05 10.46
CA LYS A 303 11.66 -7.49 10.40
C LYS A 303 12.41 -8.15 9.26
N THR A 304 13.20 -9.18 9.56
CA THR A 304 13.88 -9.99 8.54
C THR A 304 13.60 -11.46 8.77
N TYR A 305 13.72 -12.24 7.70
CA TYR A 305 13.78 -13.70 7.79
C TYR A 305 15.20 -14.13 8.21
N PRO A 306 15.39 -15.42 8.57
CA PRO A 306 16.70 -16.08 8.63
C PRO A 306 17.34 -16.21 7.23
N GLY A 307 17.71 -15.07 6.65
CA GLY A 307 18.11 -14.92 5.26
C GLY A 307 19.55 -14.47 5.08
N THR A 308 19.83 -13.92 3.90
CA THR A 308 21.12 -13.31 3.53
C THR A 308 20.88 -11.92 2.94
N GLY A 309 21.94 -11.09 2.90
CA GLY A 309 21.87 -9.71 2.43
C GLY A 309 22.13 -8.72 3.56
N TYR A 310 21.57 -7.51 3.48
CA TYR A 310 21.70 -6.52 4.55
C TYR A 310 20.55 -5.51 4.62
N VAL A 311 20.38 -4.94 5.81
CA VAL A 311 19.71 -3.66 6.07
C VAL A 311 20.75 -2.72 6.65
N ARG A 312 21.05 -1.60 5.99
CA ARG A 312 22.06 -0.65 6.51
C ARG A 312 21.71 0.81 6.31
N ASN A 313 22.28 1.68 7.13
CA ASN A 313 22.09 3.14 7.04
C ASN A 313 20.60 3.52 7.01
N VAL A 314 19.91 3.18 8.10
CA VAL A 314 18.49 3.51 8.30
C VAL A 314 18.36 4.45 9.48
N THR A 315 17.64 5.56 9.31
CA THR A 315 17.37 6.51 10.39
C THR A 315 15.87 6.62 10.62
N PHE A 316 15.44 6.37 11.85
CA PHE A 316 14.12 6.68 12.37
C PHE A 316 14.27 7.89 13.30
N ARG A 317 13.71 9.04 12.95
CA ARG A 317 13.86 10.25 13.77
C ARG A 317 12.56 11.03 13.98
N ASN A 318 12.44 11.71 15.11
CA ASN A 318 11.26 12.54 15.44
C ASN A 318 9.97 11.73 15.31
N ILE A 319 9.86 10.65 16.10
CA ILE A 319 8.70 9.76 16.06
C ILE A 319 7.95 9.86 17.39
N TYR A 320 6.66 10.16 17.32
CA TYR A 320 5.75 10.13 18.46
C TYR A 320 4.82 8.92 18.36
N GLY A 321 4.77 8.10 19.42
CA GLY A 321 3.88 6.95 19.53
C GLY A 321 2.82 7.15 20.61
N GLU A 322 1.55 6.92 20.30
CA GLU A 322 0.45 6.90 21.27
C GLU A 322 -0.17 5.51 21.34
N ASP A 323 -0.12 4.88 22.53
CA ASP A 323 -0.65 3.53 22.77
C ASP A 323 -0.16 2.51 21.72
N VAL A 324 1.16 2.48 21.53
CA VAL A 324 1.77 1.59 20.54
C VAL A 324 2.12 0.25 21.18
N ASN A 325 1.76 -0.87 20.57
CA ASN A 325 1.98 -2.21 21.14
C ASN A 325 3.47 -2.46 21.45
N GLN A 326 4.35 -2.30 20.45
CA GLN A 326 5.81 -2.40 20.58
C GLN A 326 6.51 -1.28 19.81
N PRO A 327 6.82 -0.13 20.44
CA PRO A 327 7.30 1.05 19.73
C PRO A 327 8.55 0.83 18.87
N ILE A 328 9.60 0.24 19.47
CA ILE A 328 10.83 -0.15 18.77
C ILE A 328 10.92 -1.67 18.76
N TYR A 329 11.05 -2.26 17.57
CA TYR A 329 11.14 -3.71 17.43
C TYR A 329 12.16 -4.11 16.36
N VAL A 330 13.01 -5.09 16.65
CA VAL A 330 13.91 -5.70 15.68
C VAL A 330 13.86 -7.21 15.84
N THR A 331 13.60 -7.91 14.75
CA THR A 331 13.68 -9.37 14.69
C THR A 331 14.37 -9.83 13.43
N SER A 332 15.31 -10.77 13.60
CA SER A 332 15.99 -11.46 12.51
C SER A 332 15.32 -12.78 12.10
N CYS A 333 14.10 -13.05 12.58
CA CYS A 333 13.50 -14.39 12.59
C CYS A 333 11.99 -14.41 12.30
N ILE A 334 11.46 -13.37 11.65
CA ILE A 334 10.01 -13.20 11.47
C ILE A 334 9.35 -14.44 10.81
N TYR A 335 8.17 -14.81 11.31
CA TYR A 335 7.35 -15.97 10.91
C TYR A 335 7.92 -17.37 11.21
N SER A 336 9.23 -17.53 11.40
CA SER A 336 9.82 -18.83 11.78
C SER A 336 9.82 -19.04 13.29
N TYR A 337 10.21 -18.01 14.06
CA TYR A 337 10.36 -18.05 15.53
C TYR A 337 11.19 -19.23 16.06
N GLN A 338 12.02 -19.81 15.18
CA GLN A 338 12.86 -20.99 15.41
C GLN A 338 14.21 -20.74 14.78
N ASN A 339 15.29 -21.21 15.41
CA ASN A 339 16.66 -21.03 14.93
C ASN A 339 17.01 -19.56 14.61
N CYS A 340 16.56 -18.62 15.44
CA CYS A 340 16.66 -17.19 15.18
C CYS A 340 18.08 -16.63 15.16
N ASP A 341 19.04 -17.41 15.66
CA ASP A 341 20.47 -17.13 15.61
C ASP A 341 21.17 -17.61 14.32
N SER A 342 20.42 -18.11 13.33
CA SER A 342 20.96 -18.65 12.06
C SER A 342 20.96 -17.67 10.87
N SER A 343 20.42 -16.46 11.03
CA SER A 343 20.37 -15.48 9.95
C SER A 343 21.76 -14.94 9.64
N HIS A 344 22.09 -14.83 8.35
CA HIS A 344 23.30 -14.18 7.85
C HIS A 344 23.01 -12.81 7.24
N LEU A 345 21.78 -12.32 7.37
CA LEU A 345 21.39 -10.98 6.95
C LEU A 345 21.86 -9.97 8.00
N ALA A 346 22.79 -9.11 7.60
CA ALA A 346 23.39 -8.12 8.50
C ALA A 346 22.46 -6.91 8.69
N ILE A 347 22.28 -6.47 9.93
CA ILE A 347 21.59 -5.22 10.28
C ILE A 347 22.64 -4.29 10.89
N SER A 348 22.94 -3.18 10.21
CA SER A 348 24.00 -2.27 10.66
C SER A 348 23.69 -0.80 10.44
N ASP A 349 24.36 0.09 11.18
CA ASP A 349 24.25 1.55 10.99
C ASP A 349 22.80 2.04 11.08
N ILE A 350 22.11 1.65 12.16
CA ILE A 350 20.71 2.02 12.37
C ILE A 350 20.63 3.06 13.49
N ARG A 351 19.90 4.15 13.22
CA ARG A 351 19.68 5.25 14.15
C ARG A 351 18.21 5.35 14.54
N TRP A 352 17.95 5.41 15.84
CA TRP A 352 16.67 5.84 16.40
C TRP A 352 16.90 7.12 17.21
N GLU A 353 16.32 8.23 16.78
CA GLU A 353 16.62 9.55 17.31
C GLU A 353 15.32 10.27 17.69
N ASN A 354 15.19 10.75 18.93
CA ASN A 354 13.99 11.45 19.38
C ASN A 354 12.69 10.64 19.16
N ILE A 355 12.59 9.50 19.85
CA ILE A 355 11.40 8.64 19.83
C ILE A 355 10.70 8.73 21.17
N THR A 356 9.47 9.23 21.16
CA THR A 356 8.74 9.61 22.38
C THR A 356 7.32 9.05 22.41
N GLY A 357 6.72 9.01 23.60
CA GLY A 357 5.30 8.72 23.78
C GLY A 357 5.04 7.49 24.65
N THR A 358 4.03 6.69 24.30
CA THR A 358 3.53 5.61 25.15
C THR A 358 3.50 4.24 24.49
N SER A 359 4.00 3.23 25.21
CA SER A 359 3.82 1.82 24.88
C SER A 359 2.55 1.26 25.54
N ARG A 360 1.81 0.40 24.84
CA ARG A 360 0.59 -0.26 25.36
C ARG A 360 0.88 -1.16 26.55
N TYR A 361 2.02 -1.86 26.47
CA TYR A 361 2.52 -2.76 27.51
C TYR A 361 3.84 -2.24 28.08
N ASN A 362 4.43 -2.99 29.00
CA ASN A 362 5.67 -2.63 29.70
C ASN A 362 6.96 -2.77 28.86
N VAL A 363 6.89 -2.88 27.53
CA VAL A 363 8.05 -2.99 26.64
C VAL A 363 8.14 -1.74 25.77
N ALA A 364 9.24 -0.99 25.92
CA ALA A 364 9.55 0.16 25.06
C ALA A 364 10.31 -0.26 23.80
N ALA A 365 11.21 -1.23 23.95
CA ALA A 365 12.01 -1.77 22.86
C ALA A 365 12.26 -3.27 23.05
N ALA A 366 12.16 -4.05 21.97
CA ALA A 366 12.61 -5.43 21.92
C ALA A 366 13.47 -5.66 20.68
N ILE A 367 14.75 -5.97 20.88
CA ILE A 367 15.76 -6.04 19.83
C ILE A 367 16.41 -7.40 19.89
N HIS A 368 16.05 -8.28 18.96
CA HIS A 368 16.72 -9.55 18.76
C HIS A 368 17.40 -9.57 17.39
N CYS A 369 18.73 -9.56 17.43
CA CYS A 369 19.56 -9.79 16.26
C CYS A 369 20.04 -11.24 16.24
N SER A 370 20.53 -11.69 15.09
CA SER A 370 20.96 -13.08 14.96
C SER A 370 22.34 -13.30 15.55
N GLY A 371 22.57 -14.38 16.30
CA GLY A 371 23.91 -14.76 16.77
C GLY A 371 24.94 -14.97 15.64
N ALA A 372 24.51 -15.46 14.47
CA ALA A 372 25.38 -15.62 13.30
C ALA A 372 25.71 -14.31 12.57
N ALA A 373 24.90 -13.27 12.76
CA ALA A 373 25.14 -11.92 12.24
C ALA A 373 24.68 -10.87 13.26
N PRO A 374 25.43 -10.68 14.37
CA PRO A 374 25.05 -9.73 15.41
C PRO A 374 24.91 -8.32 14.85
N CYS A 375 23.92 -7.57 15.32
CA CYS A 375 23.72 -6.19 14.87
C CYS A 375 24.94 -5.34 15.19
N ASP A 376 25.26 -4.43 14.28
CA ASP A 376 26.44 -3.58 14.36
C ASP A 376 26.08 -2.10 14.26
N ASN A 377 26.77 -1.26 15.04
CA ASN A 377 26.56 0.19 15.02
C ASN A 377 25.08 0.63 15.14
N LEU A 378 24.34 0.06 16.10
CA LEU A 378 23.03 0.61 16.48
C LEU A 378 23.25 1.85 17.35
N HIS A 379 22.47 2.91 17.11
CA HIS A 379 22.55 4.17 17.85
C HIS A 379 21.16 4.67 18.24
N PHE A 380 21.03 5.07 19.50
CA PHE A 380 19.82 5.56 20.11
C PHE A 380 20.12 6.89 20.81
N SER A 381 19.32 7.91 20.53
CA SER A 381 19.37 9.19 21.23
C SER A 381 17.96 9.69 21.52
N ASP A 382 17.78 10.29 22.69
CA ASP A 382 16.51 10.92 23.10
C ASP A 382 15.30 9.97 23.02
N ILE A 383 15.46 8.75 23.54
CA ILE A 383 14.39 7.75 23.61
C ILE A 383 13.62 7.93 24.92
N ASN A 384 12.36 8.34 24.83
CA ASN A 384 11.47 8.58 25.98
C ASN A 384 10.10 7.93 25.77
N ILE A 385 10.06 6.61 25.97
CA ILE A 385 8.84 5.80 25.86
C ILE A 385 8.44 5.33 27.25
N LYS A 386 7.17 5.55 27.61
CA LYS A 386 6.62 5.16 28.92
C LYS A 386 5.44 4.20 28.74
N PRO A 387 5.27 3.18 29.60
CA PRO A 387 4.07 2.37 29.54
C PRO A 387 2.84 3.25 29.82
N LYS A 388 1.81 3.14 28.98
CA LYS A 388 0.56 3.92 29.06
C LYS A 388 -0.11 3.80 30.43
N ASN A 389 -0.05 2.61 31.03
CA ASN A 389 -0.65 2.30 32.32
C ASN A 389 0.33 2.46 33.51
N GLY A 390 1.46 3.15 33.31
CA GLY A 390 2.50 3.32 34.33
C GLY A 390 3.38 2.08 34.53
N GLY A 391 4.39 2.21 35.40
CA GLY A 391 5.40 1.19 35.64
C GLY A 391 6.74 1.46 34.95
N THR A 392 7.64 0.49 35.01
CA THR A 392 8.98 0.59 34.42
C THR A 392 8.98 -0.01 33.02
N ALA A 393 9.44 0.76 32.03
CA ALA A 393 9.65 0.27 30.67
C ALA A 393 10.81 -0.73 30.62
N LYS A 394 10.60 -1.86 29.94
CA LYS A 394 11.63 -2.83 29.59
C LYS A 394 12.24 -2.48 28.23
N VAL A 395 13.55 -2.66 28.14
CA VAL A 395 14.34 -2.64 26.91
C VAL A 395 15.03 -3.99 26.82
N LEU A 396 14.56 -4.84 25.91
CA LEU A 396 15.08 -6.20 25.74
C LEU A 396 16.07 -6.22 24.58
N CYS A 397 17.26 -6.79 24.78
CA CYS A 397 18.34 -6.79 23.78
C CYS A 397 19.06 -8.13 23.72
N SER A 398 19.39 -8.59 22.51
CA SER A 398 20.25 -9.75 22.28
C SER A 398 21.09 -9.58 21.01
N ASN A 399 22.34 -10.04 21.05
CA ASN A 399 23.28 -10.12 19.92
C ASN A 399 23.60 -8.76 19.25
N ILE A 400 24.05 -7.77 20.05
CA ILE A 400 24.43 -6.44 19.55
C ILE A 400 25.91 -6.19 19.90
N LYS A 401 26.76 -5.90 18.91
CA LYS A 401 28.21 -5.76 19.14
C LYS A 401 28.58 -4.54 19.99
N ASN A 402 27.88 -3.42 19.80
CA ASN A 402 28.14 -2.15 20.47
C ASN A 402 27.12 -1.81 21.58
N GLN A 403 26.52 -2.83 22.22
CA GLN A 403 25.40 -2.65 23.16
C GLN A 403 25.70 -1.66 24.30
N ALA A 404 26.93 -1.65 24.82
CA ALA A 404 27.30 -0.78 25.94
C ALA A 404 27.32 0.72 25.59
N THR A 405 27.50 1.06 24.31
CA THR A 405 27.67 2.44 23.83
C THR A 405 26.58 2.86 22.85
N MET A 406 25.54 2.05 22.65
CA MET A 406 24.49 2.34 21.67
C MET A 406 23.53 3.46 22.10
N GLY A 407 23.63 3.98 23.33
CA GLY A 407 22.78 5.09 23.81
C GLY A 407 21.41 4.68 24.36
N LEU A 408 21.13 3.37 24.47
CA LEU A 408 19.92 2.83 25.11
C LEU A 408 20.29 1.69 26.07
N GLN A 409 19.90 1.82 27.33
CA GLN A 409 20.22 0.82 28.36
C GLN A 409 19.28 -0.39 28.29
N CYS A 410 19.83 -1.57 28.03
CA CYS A 410 19.08 -2.82 28.08
C CYS A 410 18.78 -3.24 29.52
N THR A 411 17.56 -3.72 29.76
CA THR A 411 17.07 -4.20 31.06
C THR A 411 16.98 -5.73 31.13
N GLY A 412 17.16 -6.44 30.01
CA GLY A 412 17.13 -7.90 29.95
C GLY A 412 17.37 -8.46 28.55
N PRO A 413 17.46 -9.79 28.41
CA PRO A 413 17.64 -10.44 27.12
C PRO A 413 16.35 -10.42 26.29
N CYS A 414 16.48 -10.25 24.97
CA CYS A 414 15.36 -10.43 24.03
C CYS A 414 15.37 -11.86 23.46
N PRO A 415 14.34 -12.70 23.73
CA PRO A 415 14.30 -14.05 23.17
C PRO A 415 14.14 -14.02 21.64
N GLY A 416 14.73 -14.97 20.92
CA GLY A 416 14.55 -15.06 19.47
C GLY A 416 13.10 -15.28 19.04
N SER A 417 12.32 -15.92 19.90
CA SER A 417 10.89 -16.15 19.73
C SER A 417 10.03 -14.98 20.24
N HIS A 418 10.60 -13.80 20.50
CA HIS A 418 9.82 -12.64 20.93
C HIS A 418 8.72 -12.35 19.89
N PRO A 419 7.45 -12.24 20.30
CA PRO A 419 6.36 -12.13 19.33
C PRO A 419 6.34 -10.75 18.67
N GLN A 420 5.85 -10.70 17.42
CA GLN A 420 5.66 -9.43 16.71
C GLN A 420 4.64 -8.51 17.40
N GLN A 421 3.66 -9.08 18.11
CA GLN A 421 2.64 -8.34 18.86
C GLN A 421 2.47 -8.96 20.24
N LEU A 422 2.42 -8.11 21.26
CA LEU A 422 2.15 -8.50 22.63
C LEU A 422 0.65 -8.53 22.90
N SER A 423 0.23 -9.39 23.84
CA SER A 423 -1.13 -9.45 24.37
C SER A 423 -1.21 -9.02 25.85
N GLY A 424 -0.07 -8.71 26.46
CA GLY A 424 0.06 -8.39 27.87
C GLY A 424 1.45 -7.86 28.21
N ASN A 425 1.63 -7.45 29.46
CA ASN A 425 2.96 -7.19 30.01
C ASN A 425 3.77 -8.49 30.01
N VAL A 426 5.07 -8.38 29.70
CA VAL A 426 6.04 -9.47 29.70
C VAL A 426 7.17 -9.20 30.68
#